data_AF-A0A1F2XP31-F1
#
_entry.id   AF-A0A1F2XP31-F1
#
_cell.length_a   1.000
_cell.length_b   1.000
_cell.length_c   1.000
_cell.angle_alpha   90.00
_cell.angle_beta   90.00
_cell.angle_gamma   90.00
#
_symmetry.space_group_name_H-M   'P 1'
#
loop_
_entity.id
_entity.type
_entity.pdbx_description
1 polymer ?
#
loop_
_entity_poly.entity_id
_entity_poly.type
_entity_poly.pdbx_seq_one_letter_code
_entity_poly.pdbx_strand_id
1 'polypeptide(L)'
;MKYLKISLIAITASSTLGCASNKNIDTSHLVLVKENHATIAKHGNSYTLDSYIILFQQPYYITVKRNDKKPISLAEASEIAEEYIQPRGCTEPIARRPDLNKSNADKTQWLIGVEC
;
A
#
# COMPACT_ATOMS: atom_id res chain seq x y z
N MET A 1 -19.12 64.65 -9.01
CA MET A 1 -19.82 63.89 -7.95
C MET A 1 -19.32 62.45 -7.99
N LYS A 2 -18.83 61.95 -6.85
CA LYS A 2 -18.24 60.62 -6.64
C LYS A 2 -19.34 59.56 -6.60
N TYR A 3 -19.16 58.44 -7.32
CA TYR A 3 -19.90 57.21 -7.04
C TYR A 3 -18.92 56.05 -6.92
N LEU A 4 -18.66 55.70 -5.67
CA LEU A 4 -17.83 54.59 -5.21
C LEU A 4 -18.66 53.30 -5.41
N LYS A 5 -18.28 52.45 -6.36
CA LYS A 5 -18.88 51.11 -6.50
C LYS A 5 -18.17 50.17 -5.53
N ILE A 6 -18.86 49.82 -4.44
CA ILE A 6 -18.38 48.88 -3.43
C ILE A 6 -18.53 47.46 -4.01
N SER A 7 -17.41 46.81 -4.30
CA SER A 7 -17.36 45.39 -4.64
C SER A 7 -17.57 44.55 -3.38
N LEU A 8 -18.60 43.72 -3.37
CA LEU A 8 -18.84 42.73 -2.31
C LEU A 8 -18.33 41.36 -2.81
N ILE A 9 -17.08 41.02 -2.48
CA ILE A 9 -16.52 39.69 -2.75
C ILE A 9 -16.84 38.82 -1.53
N ALA A 10 -17.85 37.96 -1.66
CA ALA A 10 -18.15 36.94 -0.65
C ALA A 10 -17.07 35.85 -0.72
N ILE A 11 -16.15 35.86 0.24
CA ILE A 11 -15.17 34.79 0.44
C ILE A 11 -15.89 33.66 1.18
N THR A 12 -16.45 32.72 0.43
CA THR A 12 -16.87 31.42 0.97
C THR A 12 -15.62 30.67 1.41
N ALA A 13 -15.39 30.62 2.72
CA ALA A 13 -14.38 29.79 3.35
C ALA A 13 -14.78 28.31 3.17
N SER A 14 -14.30 27.69 2.10
CA SER A 14 -14.37 26.24 1.92
C SER A 14 -13.43 25.60 2.96
N SER A 15 -13.98 25.18 4.09
CA SER A 15 -13.31 24.32 5.04
C SER A 15 -13.07 22.97 4.38
N THR A 16 -11.90 22.81 3.76
CA THR A 16 -11.41 21.49 3.34
C THR A 16 -11.13 20.69 4.61
N LEU A 17 -12.12 19.88 5.00
CA LEU A 17 -11.90 18.75 5.87
C LEU A 17 -10.88 17.85 5.15
N GLY A 18 -9.61 18.03 5.46
CA GLY A 18 -8.57 17.12 5.03
C GLY A 18 -8.87 15.78 5.68
N CYS A 19 -9.51 14.88 4.93
CA CYS A 19 -9.63 13.49 5.33
C CYS A 19 -8.21 13.02 5.64
N ALA A 20 -7.95 12.69 6.91
CA ALA A 20 -6.69 12.10 7.32
C ALA A 20 -6.57 10.73 6.63
N SER A 21 -5.99 10.75 5.43
CA SER A 21 -5.74 9.56 4.64
C SER A 21 -4.82 8.65 5.44
N ASN A 22 -5.27 7.42 5.69
CA ASN A 22 -4.49 6.46 6.44
C ASN A 22 -3.26 6.08 5.61
N LYS A 23 -2.09 6.59 6.00
CA LYS A 23 -0.88 6.51 5.18
C LYS A 23 -0.30 5.10 5.08
N ASN A 24 -0.60 4.24 6.04
CA ASN A 24 -0.17 2.84 6.04
C ASN A 24 -1.37 1.91 6.13
N ILE A 25 -1.20 0.70 5.62
CA ILE A 25 -2.19 -0.37 5.76
C ILE A 25 -2.15 -0.88 7.20
N ASP A 26 -3.32 -1.07 7.81
CA ASP A 26 -3.42 -1.67 9.13
C ASP A 26 -3.12 -3.18 9.07
N THR A 27 -2.03 -3.58 9.73
CA THR A 27 -1.56 -4.96 9.86
C THR A 27 -1.57 -5.43 11.32
N SER A 28 -2.21 -4.72 12.25
CA SER A 28 -2.13 -5.02 13.69
C SER A 28 -2.73 -6.38 14.08
N HIS A 29 -3.57 -6.94 13.21
CA HIS A 29 -4.20 -8.26 13.37
C HIS A 29 -3.38 -9.40 12.75
N LEU A 30 -2.22 -9.10 12.17
CA LEU A 30 -1.33 -10.06 11.52
C LEU A 30 -0.01 -10.18 12.29
N VAL A 31 0.61 -11.34 12.22
CA VAL A 31 1.92 -11.61 12.83
C VAL A 31 3.01 -11.36 11.79
N LEU A 32 3.93 -10.42 12.08
CA LEU A 32 5.09 -10.15 11.23
C LEU A 32 6.11 -11.29 11.29
N VAL A 33 6.50 -11.80 10.13
CA VAL A 33 7.63 -12.73 9.95
C VAL A 33 8.88 -11.90 9.71
N LYS A 34 9.61 -11.56 10.79
CA LYS A 34 10.71 -10.58 10.77
C LYS A 34 11.84 -10.97 9.82
N GLU A 35 12.10 -12.27 9.72
CA GLU A 35 13.15 -12.87 8.91
C GLU A 35 12.93 -12.64 7.41
N ASN A 36 11.68 -12.41 7.00
CA ASN A 36 11.34 -12.19 5.62
C ASN A 36 11.51 -10.72 5.19
N HIS A 37 11.72 -9.77 6.11
CA HIS A 37 11.90 -8.36 5.75
C HIS A 37 12.96 -8.18 4.66
N ALA A 38 12.63 -7.42 3.61
CA ALA A 38 13.57 -7.18 2.52
C ALA A 38 13.40 -5.78 1.91
N THR A 39 14.51 -5.21 1.46
CA THR A 39 14.50 -4.12 0.48
C THR A 39 14.98 -4.67 -0.84
N ILE A 40 14.20 -4.51 -1.90
CA ILE A 40 14.56 -4.97 -3.25
C ILE A 40 14.57 -3.79 -4.23
N ALA A 41 15.34 -3.94 -5.31
CA ALA A 41 15.32 -3.01 -6.43
C ALA A 41 14.76 -3.71 -7.67
N LYS A 42 13.74 -3.13 -8.31
CA LYS A 42 13.14 -3.66 -9.53
C LYS A 42 12.66 -2.51 -10.42
N HIS A 43 12.87 -2.63 -11.73
CA HIS A 43 12.49 -1.59 -12.70
C HIS A 43 12.99 -0.17 -12.35
N GLY A 44 14.17 -0.07 -11.73
CA GLY A 44 14.76 1.20 -11.29
C GLY A 44 14.14 1.83 -10.03
N ASN A 45 13.18 1.15 -9.40
CA ASN A 45 12.57 1.57 -8.14
C ASN A 45 13.06 0.70 -6.98
N SER A 46 13.01 1.25 -5.76
CA SER A 46 13.30 0.52 -4.53
C SER A 46 12.01 0.29 -3.73
N TYR A 47 11.84 -0.93 -3.24
CA TYR A 47 10.67 -1.36 -2.49
C TYR A 47 11.08 -1.98 -1.16
N THR A 48 10.30 -1.70 -0.12
CA THR A 48 10.37 -2.38 1.17
C THR A 48 9.25 -3.40 1.25
N LEU A 49 9.58 -4.63 1.63
CA LEU A 49 8.66 -5.75 1.74
C LEU A 49 8.71 -6.37 3.12
N ASP A 50 7.54 -6.69 3.65
CA ASP A 50 7.34 -7.42 4.89
C ASP A 50 6.34 -8.54 4.65
N SER A 51 6.58 -9.70 5.25
CA SER A 51 5.65 -10.82 5.25
C SER A 51 4.91 -10.90 6.58
N TYR A 52 3.61 -11.13 6.52
CA TYR A 52 2.77 -11.38 7.68
C TYR A 52 1.98 -12.66 7.49
N ILE A 53 1.58 -13.26 8.59
CA ILE A 53 0.77 -14.47 8.64
C ILE A 53 -0.34 -14.33 9.69
N ILE A 54 -1.33 -15.20 9.59
CA ILE A 54 -2.17 -15.57 10.73
C ILE A 54 -1.69 -16.97 11.15
N LEU A 55 -1.43 -17.17 12.43
CA LEU A 55 -0.92 -18.46 12.91
C LEU A 55 -1.86 -19.59 12.50
N PHE A 56 -1.27 -20.65 11.95
CA PHE A 56 -1.96 -21.85 11.47
C PHE A 56 -2.94 -21.61 10.31
N GLN A 57 -2.77 -20.52 9.55
CA GLN A 57 -3.54 -20.26 8.33
C GLN A 57 -2.61 -20.02 7.15
N GLN A 58 -3.02 -20.53 5.99
CA GLN A 58 -2.60 -20.03 4.67
C GLN A 58 -3.70 -19.03 4.29
N PRO A 59 -3.37 -17.73 4.16
CA PRO A 59 -2.32 -17.17 3.29
C PRO A 59 -1.18 -16.43 3.98
N TYR A 60 -0.12 -16.17 3.20
CA TYR A 60 0.81 -15.07 3.44
C TYR A 60 0.21 -13.73 3.01
N TYR A 61 0.43 -12.71 3.84
CA TYR A 61 0.10 -11.32 3.54
C TYR A 61 1.39 -10.54 3.36
N ILE A 62 1.63 -10.01 2.17
CA ILE A 62 2.90 -9.36 1.83
C ILE A 62 2.64 -7.88 1.64
N THR A 63 3.27 -7.02 2.44
CA THR A 63 3.25 -5.59 2.12
C THR A 63 4.31 -5.27 1.09
N VAL A 64 3.95 -4.54 0.04
CA VAL A 64 4.87 -3.98 -0.95
C VAL A 64 4.78 -2.47 -0.88
N LYS A 65 5.84 -1.81 -0.43
CA LYS A 65 5.89 -0.36 -0.23
C LYS A 65 6.97 0.28 -1.09
N ARG A 66 6.63 1.30 -1.88
CA ARG A 66 7.61 2.02 -2.69
C ARG A 66 8.34 3.07 -1.87
N ASN A 67 9.67 3.06 -1.92
CA ASN A 67 10.50 3.91 -1.08
C ASN A 67 10.53 5.38 -1.54
N ASP A 68 10.30 5.63 -2.84
CA ASP A 68 10.21 7.00 -3.40
C ASP A 68 8.81 7.63 -3.27
N LYS A 69 7.87 6.94 -2.60
CA LYS A 69 6.50 7.39 -2.30
C LYS A 69 5.62 7.71 -3.52
N LYS A 70 5.95 7.24 -4.73
CA LYS A 70 4.96 7.32 -5.83
C LYS A 70 4.04 6.08 -5.86
N PRO A 71 2.87 6.18 -6.52
CA PRO A 71 1.93 5.08 -6.59
C PRO A 71 2.51 3.84 -7.26
N ILE A 72 2.04 2.67 -6.83
CA ILE A 72 2.30 1.35 -7.40
C ILE A 72 1.00 0.83 -8.00
N SER A 73 1.06 0.21 -9.17
CA SER A 73 -0.11 -0.51 -9.69
C SER A 73 -0.32 -1.83 -8.94
N LEU A 74 -1.54 -2.36 -8.94
CA LEU A 74 -1.79 -3.68 -8.34
C LEU A 74 -0.99 -4.79 -9.05
N ALA A 75 -0.89 -4.73 -10.39
CA ALA A 75 -0.15 -5.72 -11.18
C ALA A 75 1.33 -5.74 -10.79
N GLU A 76 1.96 -4.56 -10.75
CA GLU A 76 3.35 -4.40 -10.31
C GLU A 76 3.56 -4.88 -8.87
N ALA A 77 2.68 -4.50 -7.94
CA ALA A 77 2.76 -4.96 -6.55
C ALA A 77 2.58 -6.48 -6.43
N SER A 78 1.71 -7.08 -7.25
CA SER A 78 1.47 -8.53 -7.28
C SER A 78 2.71 -9.28 -7.76
N GLU A 79 3.25 -8.87 -8.90
CA GLU A 79 4.45 -9.47 -9.48
C GLU A 79 5.63 -9.42 -8.49
N ILE A 80 5.84 -8.26 -7.86
CA ILE A 80 6.89 -8.06 -6.85
C ILE A 80 6.67 -8.98 -5.63
N ALA A 81 5.43 -9.08 -5.13
CA ALA A 81 5.13 -9.91 -3.97
C ALA A 81 5.35 -11.41 -4.25
N GLU A 82 4.92 -11.88 -5.42
CA GLU A 82 5.06 -13.28 -5.85
C GLU A 82 6.52 -13.70 -5.94
N GLU A 83 7.35 -12.93 -6.66
CA GLU A 83 8.79 -13.19 -6.79
C GLU A 83 9.51 -13.16 -5.43
N TYR A 84 9.06 -12.26 -4.54
CA TYR A 84 9.63 -12.14 -3.20
C TYR A 84 9.31 -13.33 -2.30
N ILE A 85 8.06 -13.82 -2.28
CA ILE A 85 7.64 -14.85 -1.32
C ILE A 85 8.03 -16.26 -1.76
N GLN A 86 8.19 -16.49 -3.07
CA GLN A 86 8.55 -17.80 -3.63
C GLN A 86 9.79 -18.42 -2.97
N PRO A 87 10.95 -17.73 -2.82
CA PRO A 87 12.09 -18.32 -2.13
C PRO A 87 12.02 -18.28 -0.59
N ARG A 88 10.97 -17.67 0.01
CA ARG A 88 10.93 -17.34 1.45
C ARG A 88 9.85 -18.08 2.25
N GLY A 89 8.73 -18.40 1.63
CA GLY A 89 7.59 -19.01 2.30
C GLY A 89 6.82 -20.02 1.46
N CYS A 90 6.92 -19.94 0.13
CA CYS A 90 6.17 -20.78 -0.80
C CYS A 90 7.05 -21.74 -1.58
N THR A 91 7.12 -22.99 -1.16
CA THR A 91 7.78 -24.07 -1.93
C THR A 91 6.86 -24.71 -2.98
N GLU A 92 5.56 -24.46 -2.89
CA GLU A 92 4.54 -24.89 -3.85
C GLU A 92 4.18 -23.77 -4.84
N PRO A 93 3.49 -24.09 -5.97
CA PRO A 93 3.04 -23.07 -6.91
C PRO A 93 2.15 -22.02 -6.23
N ILE A 94 2.46 -20.75 -6.48
CA ILE A 94 1.73 -19.62 -5.90
C ILE A 94 0.31 -19.53 -6.45
N ALA A 95 -0.67 -19.46 -5.56
CA ALA A 95 -2.04 -19.09 -5.82
C ALA A 95 -2.32 -17.67 -5.29
N ARG A 96 -2.85 -16.79 -6.14
CA ARG A 96 -3.18 -15.41 -5.73
C ARG A 96 -4.51 -15.34 -5.00
N ARG A 97 -4.56 -14.53 -3.93
CA ARG A 97 -5.77 -14.21 -3.17
C ARG A 97 -6.18 -12.75 -3.34
N PRO A 98 -6.77 -12.38 -4.49
CA PRO A 98 -7.11 -10.99 -4.79
C PRO A 98 -8.16 -10.40 -3.84
N ASP A 99 -8.97 -11.25 -3.22
CA ASP A 99 -9.93 -10.89 -2.17
C ASP A 99 -9.26 -10.29 -0.92
N LEU A 100 -7.98 -10.58 -0.70
CA LEU A 100 -7.20 -10.09 0.44
C LEU A 100 -6.36 -8.85 0.09
N ASN A 101 -6.30 -8.46 -1.18
CA ASN A 101 -5.49 -7.32 -1.59
C ASN A 101 -6.05 -6.01 -1.05
N LYS A 102 -5.19 -5.18 -0.46
CA LYS A 102 -5.54 -3.84 0.04
C LYS A 102 -4.50 -2.83 -0.40
N SER A 103 -4.88 -1.57 -0.54
CA SER A 103 -3.94 -0.46 -0.74
C SER A 103 -4.19 0.63 0.30
N ASN A 104 -3.15 1.41 0.59
CA ASN A 104 -3.34 2.70 1.23
C ASN A 104 -3.95 3.71 0.23
N ALA A 105 -4.46 4.85 0.71
CA ALA A 105 -5.19 5.76 -0.19
C ALA A 105 -4.30 6.36 -1.29
N ASP A 106 -3.00 6.54 -1.01
CA ASP A 106 -2.03 7.08 -1.97
C ASP A 106 -1.50 6.01 -2.95
N LYS A 107 -1.89 4.74 -2.78
CA LYS A 107 -1.41 3.57 -3.52
C LYS A 107 0.11 3.39 -3.53
N THR A 108 0.81 3.96 -2.55
CA THR A 108 2.26 3.81 -2.37
C THR A 108 2.62 2.52 -1.61
N GLN A 109 1.61 1.86 -1.04
CA GLN A 109 1.72 0.59 -0.34
C GLN A 109 0.55 -0.30 -0.72
N TRP A 110 0.85 -1.56 -1.00
CA TRP A 110 -0.12 -2.63 -1.16
C TRP A 110 0.10 -3.71 -0.11
N LEU A 111 -0.98 -4.36 0.32
CA LEU A 111 -0.99 -5.64 1.01
C LEU A 111 -1.48 -6.66 0.00
N ILE A 112 -0.70 -7.71 -0.20
CA ILE A 112 -0.90 -8.69 -1.26
C ILE A 112 -1.08 -10.06 -0.63
N GLY A 113 -2.23 -10.70 -0.85
CA GLY A 113 -2.50 -12.05 -0.32
C GLY A 113 -2.02 -13.15 -1.27
N VAL A 114 -1.18 -14.05 -0.79
CA VAL A 114 -0.62 -15.17 -1.55
C VAL A 114 -0.80 -16.47 -0.77
N GLU A 115 -1.23 -17.52 -1.47
CA GLU A 115 -1.32 -18.88 -0.95
C GLU A 115 -0.36 -19.82 -1.64
N CYS A 116 0.09 -20.72 -0.79
CA CYS A 116 0.95 -21.87 -0.93
C CYS A 116 0.90 -22.51 0.48
#